data_AF-B9Y9G6-F1
#
_entry.id   AF-B9Y9G6-F1
#
_cell.length_a   1.000
_cell.length_b   1.000
_cell.length_c   1.000
_cell.angle_alpha   90.00
_cell.angle_beta   90.00
_cell.angle_gamma   90.00
#
_symmetry.space_group_name_H-M   'P 1'
#
loop_
_entity.id
_entity.type
_entity.pdbx_description
1 polymer ?
#
loop_
_entity_poly.entity_id
_entity_poly.type
_entity_poly.pdbx_seq_one_letter_code
_entity_poly.pdbx_strand_id
1 'polypeptide(L)'
;MNKIQFNSRQISLLSALCRHSDEYITLNLLAAECQTSKSSIKNHLNSLQDFLDSNKIHLIAKPGKGYMLSHEDALFLNEIIEAGRNDEYDQLYRVNKLILLLSYTNSYVSLSRLEDALYISRSQLYADLKILKTRIHKYSLTVKNKYGYGIKIDGSEINKRLCIIKENLYGHQVEQEINFFNNDIISSTSEIIMDVLAHNDYEISDLILQNLVVHVLIALNRMYANHYIEPEGIQDVFQNKNLFAHEILIAESIYRKLCRKYNIQINENEIYFLAINLKGKKNYHSANVISKEMDTFVTR
;
A
#
# COMPACT_ATOMS: atom_id res chain seq x y z
N MET A 1 -1.57 -14.12 -4.50
CA MET A 1 -2.87 -13.64 -5.03
C MET A 1 -3.06 -12.20 -4.57
N ASN A 2 -2.93 -11.23 -5.49
CA ASN A 2 -3.25 -9.84 -5.19
C ASN A 2 -4.76 -9.74 -4.94
N LYS A 3 -5.19 -9.57 -3.69
CA LYS A 3 -6.56 -9.18 -3.37
C LYS A 3 -6.73 -7.72 -3.77
N ILE A 4 -7.06 -7.48 -5.04
CA ILE A 4 -7.51 -6.17 -5.50
C ILE A 4 -8.85 -5.91 -4.80
N GLN A 5 -8.90 -4.84 -3.99
CA GLN A 5 -10.11 -4.42 -3.30
C GLN A 5 -10.80 -3.33 -4.13
N PHE A 6 -12.05 -3.56 -4.50
CA PHE A 6 -12.88 -2.59 -5.22
C PHE A 6 -13.77 -1.83 -4.24
N ASN A 7 -13.96 -0.53 -4.43
CA ASN A 7 -15.03 0.18 -3.72
C ASN A 7 -16.41 -0.19 -4.29
N SER A 8 -17.47 0.17 -3.55
CA SER A 8 -18.86 -0.03 -3.96
C SER A 8 -19.19 0.50 -5.35
N ARG A 9 -18.56 1.60 -5.80
CA ARG A 9 -18.78 2.17 -7.14
C ARG A 9 -18.12 1.34 -8.25
N GLN A 10 -16.92 0.83 -8.01
CA GLN A 10 -16.24 -0.10 -8.91
C GLN A 10 -16.99 -1.43 -8.97
N ILE A 11 -17.50 -1.93 -7.84
CA ILE A 11 -18.37 -3.11 -7.79
C ILE A 11 -19.69 -2.85 -8.53
N SER A 12 -20.30 -1.69 -8.35
CA SER A 12 -21.52 -1.28 -9.07
C SER A 12 -21.27 -1.19 -10.58
N LEU A 13 -20.13 -0.65 -11.00
CA LEU A 13 -19.71 -0.59 -12.40
C LEU A 13 -19.46 -1.98 -12.99
N LEU A 14 -18.71 -2.84 -12.27
CA LEU A 14 -18.48 -4.24 -12.69
C LEU A 14 -19.80 -5.00 -12.79
N SER A 15 -20.69 -4.83 -11.82
CA SER A 15 -22.04 -5.42 -11.81
C SER A 15 -22.90 -4.91 -12.98
N ALA A 16 -22.85 -3.62 -13.30
CA ALA A 16 -23.52 -3.06 -14.48
C ALA A 16 -22.95 -3.67 -15.76
N LEU A 17 -21.63 -3.72 -15.92
CA LEU A 17 -20.97 -4.32 -17.08
C LEU A 17 -21.30 -5.82 -17.23
N CYS A 18 -21.34 -6.58 -16.14
CA CYS A 18 -21.66 -8.01 -16.17
C CYS A 18 -23.13 -8.28 -16.50
N ARG A 19 -24.07 -7.39 -16.12
CA ARG A 19 -25.48 -7.52 -16.50
C ARG A 19 -25.71 -7.39 -18.01
N HIS A 20 -24.81 -6.70 -18.70
CA HIS A 20 -24.81 -6.55 -20.16
C HIS A 20 -23.65 -7.33 -20.79
N SER A 21 -23.27 -8.48 -20.21
CA SER A 21 -22.22 -9.35 -20.75
C SER A 21 -22.51 -9.67 -22.23
N ASP A 22 -21.48 -9.59 -23.07
CA ASP A 22 -21.58 -9.81 -24.53
C ASP A 22 -22.39 -8.75 -25.32
N GLU A 23 -22.80 -7.65 -24.67
CA GLU A 23 -23.41 -6.49 -25.31
C GLU A 23 -22.63 -5.19 -25.03
N TYR A 24 -22.72 -4.24 -25.96
CA TYR A 24 -22.12 -2.92 -25.75
C TYR A 24 -23.07 -2.01 -24.95
N ILE A 25 -22.61 -1.52 -23.81
CA ILE A 25 -23.28 -0.54 -22.98
C ILE A 25 -22.65 0.85 -23.13
N THR A 26 -23.47 1.88 -23.32
CA THR A 26 -22.97 3.26 -23.48
C THR A 26 -22.53 3.88 -22.15
N LEU A 27 -21.61 4.84 -22.21
CA LEU A 27 -21.21 5.68 -21.06
C LEU A 27 -22.39 6.38 -20.38
N ASN A 28 -23.43 6.74 -21.14
CA ASN A 28 -24.62 7.39 -20.60
C ASN A 28 -25.43 6.41 -19.74
N LEU A 29 -25.61 5.18 -20.23
CA LEU A 29 -26.37 4.16 -19.52
C LEU A 29 -25.61 3.70 -18.26
N LEU A 30 -24.31 3.47 -18.38
CA LEU A 30 -23.44 3.17 -17.22
C LEU A 30 -23.49 4.27 -16.16
N ALA A 31 -23.42 5.54 -16.58
CA ALA A 31 -23.53 6.68 -15.67
C ALA A 31 -24.88 6.71 -14.94
N ALA A 32 -25.97 6.40 -15.65
CA ALA A 32 -27.31 6.33 -15.07
C ALA A 32 -27.45 5.16 -14.09
N GLU A 33 -27.04 3.95 -14.47
CA GLU A 33 -27.12 2.76 -13.62
C GLU A 33 -26.28 2.87 -12.35
N CYS A 34 -25.06 3.42 -12.46
CA CYS A 34 -24.16 3.62 -11.33
C CYS A 34 -24.40 4.94 -10.59
N GLN A 35 -25.42 5.73 -10.98
CA GLN A 35 -25.77 7.02 -10.38
C GLN A 35 -24.58 7.99 -10.22
N THR A 36 -23.74 8.08 -11.25
CA THR A 36 -22.51 8.91 -11.21
C THR A 36 -22.27 9.61 -12.54
N SER A 37 -21.28 10.50 -12.62
CA SER A 37 -20.96 11.23 -13.84
C SER A 37 -20.22 10.33 -14.85
N LYS A 38 -20.35 10.64 -16.15
CA LYS A 38 -19.57 9.95 -17.22
C LYS A 38 -18.07 10.06 -17.00
N SER A 39 -17.59 11.16 -16.41
CA SER A 39 -16.19 11.35 -16.05
C SER A 39 -15.76 10.35 -14.96
N SER A 40 -16.59 10.16 -13.93
CA SER A 40 -16.37 9.15 -12.89
C SER A 40 -16.36 7.72 -13.46
N ILE A 41 -17.28 7.40 -14.39
CA ILE A 41 -17.29 6.10 -15.07
C ILE A 41 -15.98 5.86 -15.81
N LYS A 42 -15.49 6.82 -16.61
CA LYS A 42 -14.21 6.68 -17.31
C LYS A 42 -13.04 6.46 -16.34
N ASN A 43 -12.98 7.22 -15.25
CA ASN A 43 -11.94 7.07 -14.24
C ASN A 43 -12.00 5.68 -13.59
N HIS A 44 -13.19 5.19 -13.27
CA HIS A 44 -13.35 3.85 -12.72
C HIS A 44 -12.99 2.75 -13.72
N LEU A 45 -13.40 2.86 -14.99
CA LEU A 45 -12.99 1.93 -16.04
C LEU A 45 -11.46 1.87 -16.17
N ASN A 46 -10.79 3.02 -16.19
CA ASN A 46 -9.33 3.08 -16.23
C ASN A 46 -8.70 2.41 -14.99
N SER A 47 -9.25 2.65 -13.80
CA SER A 47 -8.74 2.04 -12.56
C SER A 47 -8.96 0.52 -12.47
N LEU A 48 -9.89 -0.02 -13.27
CA LEU A 48 -10.17 -1.46 -13.33
C LEU A 48 -9.26 -2.20 -14.33
N GLN A 49 -8.61 -1.49 -15.26
CA GLN A 49 -7.91 -2.09 -16.39
C GLN A 49 -6.85 -3.11 -15.95
N ASP A 50 -5.96 -2.75 -15.03
CA ASP A 50 -4.89 -3.64 -14.52
C ASP A 50 -5.44 -4.94 -13.93
N PHE A 51 -6.57 -4.85 -13.21
CA PHE A 51 -7.24 -6.01 -12.65
C PHE A 51 -7.82 -6.90 -13.75
N LEU A 52 -8.51 -6.31 -14.71
CA LEU A 52 -9.15 -7.05 -15.80
C LEU A 52 -8.09 -7.80 -16.61
N ASP A 53 -7.01 -7.10 -16.98
CA ASP A 53 -5.89 -7.66 -17.74
C ASP A 53 -5.19 -8.82 -16.98
N SER A 54 -4.97 -8.65 -15.68
CA SER A 54 -4.33 -9.68 -14.83
C SER A 54 -5.18 -10.95 -14.66
N ASN A 55 -6.49 -10.87 -14.91
CA ASN A 55 -7.43 -11.98 -14.71
C ASN A 55 -8.07 -12.47 -16.03
N LYS A 56 -7.48 -12.13 -17.19
CA LYS A 56 -7.98 -12.53 -18.53
C LYS A 56 -9.42 -12.08 -18.79
N ILE A 57 -9.78 -10.92 -18.27
CA ILE A 57 -11.06 -10.27 -18.54
C ILE A 57 -10.78 -9.10 -19.48
N HIS A 58 -11.52 -9.01 -20.57
CA HIS A 58 -11.29 -8.02 -21.61
C HIS A 58 -12.38 -6.96 -21.62
N LEU A 59 -12.01 -5.71 -21.34
CA LEU A 59 -12.87 -4.55 -21.54
C LEU A 59 -12.72 -4.03 -22.97
N ILE A 60 -13.74 -4.23 -23.80
CA ILE A 60 -13.73 -3.87 -25.22
C ILE A 60 -14.48 -2.55 -25.39
N ALA A 61 -13.77 -1.50 -25.79
CA ALA A 61 -14.37 -0.22 -26.15
C ALA A 61 -14.62 -0.14 -27.68
N LYS A 62 -15.83 0.24 -28.09
CA LYS A 62 -16.19 0.45 -29.49
C LYS A 62 -16.81 1.83 -29.71
N PRO A 63 -16.21 2.68 -30.58
CA PRO A 63 -16.74 4.01 -30.90
C PRO A 63 -18.22 3.95 -31.29
N GLY A 64 -19.02 4.85 -30.72
CA GLY A 64 -20.46 4.93 -30.96
C GLY A 64 -21.31 3.82 -30.32
N LYS A 65 -20.72 2.71 -29.87
CA LYS A 65 -21.45 1.62 -29.20
C LYS A 65 -21.25 1.59 -27.68
N GLY A 66 -20.06 1.96 -27.19
CA GLY A 66 -19.75 1.98 -25.76
C GLY A 66 -18.73 0.92 -25.35
N TYR A 67 -18.95 0.28 -24.21
CA TYR A 67 -18.05 -0.68 -23.58
C TYR A 67 -18.73 -2.04 -23.47
N MET A 68 -17.98 -3.11 -23.60
CA MET A 68 -18.44 -4.48 -23.40
C MET A 68 -17.40 -5.22 -22.57
N LEU A 69 -17.86 -6.01 -21.60
CA LEU A 69 -16.97 -6.88 -20.83
C LEU A 69 -17.05 -8.28 -21.43
N SER A 70 -15.91 -8.83 -21.78
CA SER A 70 -15.76 -10.20 -22.27
C SER A 70 -14.91 -10.98 -21.28
N HIS A 71 -15.41 -12.13 -20.84
CA HIS A 71 -14.73 -12.97 -19.85
C HIS A 71 -14.91 -14.44 -20.20
N GLU A 72 -13.90 -15.26 -19.90
CA GLU A 72 -14.01 -16.72 -20.03
C GLU A 72 -14.62 -17.38 -18.78
N ASP A 73 -14.51 -16.72 -17.62
CA ASP A 73 -14.97 -17.24 -16.32
C ASP A 73 -15.92 -16.25 -15.61
N ALA A 74 -17.22 -16.47 -15.80
CA ALA A 74 -18.28 -15.67 -15.17
C ALA A 74 -18.39 -15.89 -13.65
N LEU A 75 -17.94 -17.05 -13.14
CA LEU A 75 -18.07 -17.40 -11.72
C LEU A 75 -17.12 -16.55 -10.88
N PHE A 76 -15.87 -16.39 -11.33
CA PHE A 76 -14.88 -15.53 -10.67
C PHE A 76 -15.33 -14.07 -10.50
N LEU A 77 -15.92 -13.49 -11.56
CA LEU A 77 -16.44 -12.12 -11.51
C LEU A 77 -17.63 -11.98 -10.55
N ASN A 78 -18.53 -12.96 -10.53
CA ASN A 78 -19.65 -12.97 -9.61
C ASN A 78 -19.20 -13.09 -8.15
N GLU A 79 -18.20 -13.92 -7.85
CA GLU A 79 -17.62 -13.99 -6.50
C GLU A 79 -17.04 -12.66 -6.03
N ILE A 80 -16.37 -11.93 -6.92
CA ILE A 80 -15.84 -10.58 -6.63
C ILE A 80 -16.96 -9.58 -6.40
N ILE A 81 -18.00 -9.59 -7.23
CA ILE A 81 -19.15 -8.70 -7.10
C ILE A 81 -19.88 -8.97 -5.79
N GLU A 82 -20.15 -10.23 -5.45
CA GLU A 82 -20.83 -10.61 -4.21
C GLU A 82 -19.98 -10.28 -2.97
N ALA A 83 -18.67 -10.52 -3.00
CA ALA A 83 -17.76 -10.11 -1.93
C ALA A 83 -17.72 -8.59 -1.73
N GLY A 84 -17.90 -7.83 -2.82
CA GLY A 84 -17.86 -6.36 -2.82
C GLY A 84 -19.19 -5.67 -2.48
N ARG A 85 -20.32 -6.39 -2.39
CA ARG A 85 -21.64 -5.84 -2.04
C ARG A 85 -21.85 -5.59 -0.54
N ASN A 86 -20.85 -5.85 0.29
CA ASN A 86 -20.95 -5.64 1.73
C ASN A 86 -20.65 -4.17 2.09
N ASP A 87 -21.61 -3.45 2.68
CA ASP A 87 -21.45 -2.06 3.12
C ASP A 87 -20.29 -1.88 4.11
N GLU A 88 -20.03 -2.89 4.95
CA GLU A 88 -18.89 -2.92 5.88
C GLU A 88 -17.56 -3.02 5.12
N TYR A 89 -17.54 -3.73 3.99
CA TYR A 89 -16.38 -3.83 3.10
C TYR A 89 -16.09 -2.50 2.41
N ASP A 90 -17.13 -1.78 1.96
CA ASP A 90 -16.95 -0.45 1.36
C ASP A 90 -16.43 0.57 2.39
N GLN A 91 -16.95 0.55 3.63
CA GLN A 91 -16.42 1.39 4.70
C GLN A 91 -14.96 1.05 5.04
N LEU A 92 -14.62 -0.23 5.16
CA LEU A 92 -13.25 -0.66 5.43
C LEU A 92 -12.31 -0.21 4.31
N TYR A 93 -12.72 -0.36 3.05
CA TYR A 93 -11.96 0.12 1.89
C TYR A 93 -11.71 1.63 1.96
N ARG A 94 -12.74 2.44 2.24
CA ARG A 94 -12.60 3.90 2.35
C ARG A 94 -11.66 4.30 3.48
N VAL A 95 -11.76 3.64 4.64
CA VAL A 95 -10.85 3.87 5.77
C VAL A 95 -9.41 3.48 5.41
N ASN A 96 -9.20 2.35 4.74
CA ASN A 96 -7.87 1.92 4.28
C ASN A 96 -7.27 2.94 3.31
N LYS A 97 -8.06 3.42 2.34
CA LYS A 97 -7.64 4.44 1.37
C LYS A 97 -7.33 5.77 2.06
N LEU A 98 -8.10 6.17 3.08
CA LEU A 98 -7.79 7.34 3.90
C LEU A 98 -6.46 7.21 4.65
N ILE A 99 -6.21 6.05 5.29
CA ILE A 99 -4.95 5.80 6.02
C ILE A 99 -3.77 5.93 5.06
N LEU A 100 -3.85 5.30 3.89
CA LEU A 100 -2.80 5.38 2.88
C LEU A 100 -2.61 6.81 2.38
N LEU A 101 -3.66 7.45 1.87
CA LEU A 101 -3.56 8.80 1.32
C LEU A 101 -2.92 9.76 2.33
N LEU A 102 -3.38 9.76 3.57
CA LEU A 102 -2.85 10.65 4.61
C LEU A 102 -1.45 10.26 5.08
N SER A 103 -1.06 8.98 5.01
CA SER A 103 0.30 8.53 5.34
C SER A 103 1.32 8.97 4.30
N TYR A 104 0.92 9.07 3.03
CA TYR A 104 1.80 9.48 1.91
C TYR A 104 1.83 10.99 1.64
N THR A 105 1.15 11.81 2.46
CA THR A 105 1.18 13.27 2.37
C THR A 105 1.98 13.91 3.50
N ASN A 106 2.92 14.80 3.15
CA ASN A 106 3.69 15.60 4.13
C ASN A 106 2.94 16.85 4.62
N SER A 107 1.89 17.27 3.90
CA SER A 107 1.10 18.45 4.21
C SER A 107 -0.31 18.08 4.70
N TYR A 108 -1.02 19.08 5.21
CA TYR A 108 -2.46 18.96 5.42
C TYR A 108 -3.19 18.75 4.09
N VAL A 109 -4.23 17.91 4.13
CA VAL A 109 -5.12 17.60 3.01
C VAL A 109 -6.50 18.14 3.34
N SER A 110 -7.08 18.94 2.43
CA SER A 110 -8.41 19.50 2.62
C SER A 110 -9.46 18.39 2.68
N LEU A 111 -10.49 18.59 3.49
CA LEU A 111 -11.59 17.63 3.58
C LEU A 111 -12.34 17.50 2.23
N SER A 112 -12.40 18.57 1.41
CA SER A 112 -12.96 18.51 0.06
C SER A 112 -12.21 17.57 -0.87
N ARG A 113 -10.87 17.62 -0.84
CA ARG A 113 -10.06 16.70 -1.64
C ARG A 113 -10.27 15.24 -1.23
N LEU A 114 -10.49 14.98 0.06
CA LEU A 114 -10.79 13.63 0.56
C LEU A 114 -12.19 13.16 0.12
N GLU A 115 -13.19 14.05 0.16
CA GLU A 115 -14.52 13.78 -0.37
C GLU A 115 -14.46 13.41 -1.85
N ASP A 116 -13.71 14.17 -2.66
CA ASP A 116 -13.56 13.92 -4.08
C ASP A 116 -12.80 12.62 -4.36
N ALA A 117 -11.71 12.36 -3.65
CA ALA A 117 -10.87 11.17 -3.85
C ALA A 117 -11.57 9.84 -3.47
N LEU A 118 -12.53 9.90 -2.55
CA LEU A 118 -13.33 8.76 -2.10
C LEU A 118 -14.74 8.75 -2.68
N TYR A 119 -15.13 9.87 -3.30
CA TYR A 119 -16.47 10.17 -3.75
C TYR A 119 -17.55 9.97 -2.67
N ILE A 120 -17.39 10.64 -1.53
CA ILE A 120 -18.32 10.56 -0.40
C ILE A 120 -18.76 11.93 0.10
N SER A 121 -19.86 11.97 0.85
CA SER A 121 -20.33 13.19 1.51
C SER A 121 -19.47 13.55 2.72
N ARG A 122 -19.59 14.81 3.18
CA ARG A 122 -18.94 15.30 4.40
C ARG A 122 -19.27 14.46 5.63
N SER A 123 -20.55 14.09 5.78
CA SER A 123 -21.01 13.29 6.91
C SER A 123 -20.38 11.90 6.90
N GLN A 124 -20.30 11.26 5.72
CA GLN A 124 -19.65 9.96 5.59
C GLN A 124 -18.14 10.05 5.85
N LEU A 125 -17.47 11.09 5.36
CA LEU A 125 -16.05 11.32 5.64
C LEU A 125 -15.79 11.44 7.15
N TYR A 126 -16.65 12.15 7.90
CA TYR A 126 -16.49 12.25 9.35
C TYR A 126 -16.69 10.90 10.07
N ALA A 127 -17.63 10.07 9.61
CA ALA A 127 -17.83 8.73 10.14
C ALA A 127 -16.59 7.86 9.90
N ASP A 128 -16.06 7.86 8.68
CA ASP A 128 -14.88 7.08 8.31
C ASP A 128 -13.62 7.59 9.05
N LEU A 129 -13.46 8.92 9.23
CA LEU A 129 -12.37 9.51 10.00
C LEU A 129 -12.41 9.13 11.49
N LYS A 130 -13.59 8.88 12.07
CA LYS A 130 -13.72 8.40 13.45
C LYS A 130 -13.10 7.01 13.58
N ILE A 131 -13.38 6.12 12.62
CA ILE A 131 -12.83 4.75 12.58
C ILE A 131 -11.32 4.79 12.33
N LEU A 132 -10.87 5.61 11.37
CA LEU A 132 -9.46 5.81 11.07
C LEU A 132 -8.67 6.20 12.32
N LYS A 133 -9.15 7.20 13.08
CA LYS A 133 -8.47 7.68 14.30
C LYS A 133 -8.27 6.56 15.31
N THR A 134 -9.30 5.73 15.52
CA THR A 134 -9.20 4.57 16.42
C THR A 134 -8.17 3.55 15.92
N ARG A 135 -8.18 3.25 14.61
CA ARG A 135 -7.27 2.26 14.01
C ARG A 135 -5.81 2.70 14.08
N ILE A 136 -5.50 3.96 13.79
CA ILE A 136 -4.10 4.41 13.75
C ILE A 136 -3.51 4.66 15.15
N HIS A 137 -4.36 4.89 16.16
CA HIS A 137 -3.92 5.20 17.53
C HIS A 137 -3.07 4.08 18.15
N LYS A 138 -3.34 2.81 17.83
CA LYS A 138 -2.55 1.65 18.32
C LYS A 138 -1.10 1.64 17.82
N TYR A 139 -0.77 2.48 16.84
CA TYR A 139 0.59 2.66 16.30
C TYR A 139 1.21 3.99 16.73
N SER A 140 0.69 4.64 17.77
CA SER A 140 1.17 5.97 18.21
C SER A 140 1.09 7.04 17.10
N LEU A 141 0.08 6.93 16.24
CA LEU A 141 -0.25 7.91 15.21
C LEU A 141 -1.50 8.69 15.61
N THR A 142 -1.54 9.96 15.25
CA THR A 142 -2.69 10.83 15.51
C THR A 142 -3.12 11.59 14.26
N VAL A 143 -4.36 12.08 14.23
CA VAL A 143 -4.82 12.99 13.17
C VAL A 143 -4.77 14.42 13.69
N LYS A 144 -3.93 15.26 13.08
CA LYS A 144 -3.93 16.70 13.32
C LYS A 144 -4.90 17.39 12.37
N ASN A 145 -5.69 18.32 12.89
CA ASN A 145 -6.56 19.20 12.12
C ASN A 145 -6.04 20.64 12.23
N LYS A 146 -6.00 21.36 11.10
CA LYS A 146 -5.66 22.77 11.06
C LYS A 146 -6.73 23.52 10.27
N TYR A 147 -7.38 24.47 10.94
CA TYR A 147 -8.44 25.30 10.34
C TYR A 147 -7.96 25.96 9.04
N GLY A 148 -8.74 25.81 7.98
CA GLY A 148 -8.41 26.32 6.64
C GLY A 148 -7.40 25.49 5.83
N TYR A 149 -6.74 24.50 6.44
CA TYR A 149 -5.74 23.65 5.76
C TYR A 149 -6.21 22.19 5.63
N GLY A 150 -7.01 21.69 6.57
CA GLY A 150 -7.54 20.33 6.56
C GLY A 150 -6.87 19.42 7.59
N ILE A 151 -6.60 18.17 7.24
CA ILE A 151 -6.11 17.15 8.17
C ILE A 151 -4.82 16.47 7.69
N LYS A 152 -4.04 15.93 8.62
CA LYS A 152 -2.88 15.07 8.34
C LYS A 152 -2.70 13.99 9.39
N ILE A 153 -2.05 12.89 9.04
CA ILE A 153 -1.53 11.93 10.04
C ILE A 153 -0.19 12.45 10.58
N ASP A 154 -0.03 12.38 11.88
CA ASP A 154 1.16 12.81 12.62
C ASP A 154 1.71 11.68 13.48
N GLY A 155 3.04 11.57 13.51
CA GLY A 155 3.81 10.48 14.10
C GLY A 155 5.04 10.16 13.23
N SER A 156 5.97 9.36 13.78
CA SER A 156 7.23 9.02 13.10
C SER A 156 7.01 8.20 11.84
N GLU A 157 7.98 8.25 10.92
CA GLU A 157 7.96 7.42 9.71
C GLU A 157 7.94 5.92 10.04
N ILE A 158 8.65 5.51 11.09
CA ILE A 158 8.64 4.13 11.61
C ILE A 158 7.22 3.68 11.95
N ASN A 159 6.45 4.52 12.66
CA ASN A 159 5.09 4.20 13.08
C ASN A 159 4.11 4.16 11.90
N LYS A 160 4.29 5.02 10.89
CA LYS A 160 3.50 4.97 9.65
C LYS A 160 3.75 3.66 8.89
N ARG A 161 5.00 3.25 8.75
CA ARG A 161 5.36 1.96 8.12
C ARG A 161 4.79 0.78 8.90
N LEU A 162 4.88 0.80 10.24
CA LEU A 162 4.28 -0.23 11.09
C LEU A 162 2.77 -0.32 10.89
N CYS A 163 2.08 0.81 10.83
CA CYS A 163 0.65 0.87 10.55
C CYS A 163 0.32 0.23 9.20
N ILE A 164 1.04 0.60 8.13
CA ILE A 164 0.84 0.03 6.79
C ILE A 164 1.04 -1.49 6.78
N ILE A 165 2.04 -2.00 7.49
CA ILE A 165 2.33 -3.44 7.59
C ILE A 165 1.23 -4.17 8.35
N LYS A 166 0.97 -3.76 9.59
CA LYS A 166 0.08 -4.48 10.50
C LYS A 166 -1.40 -4.34 10.13
N GLU A 167 -1.77 -3.30 9.39
CA GLU A 167 -3.10 -3.16 8.78
C GLU A 167 -3.18 -3.81 7.38
N ASN A 168 -2.08 -4.42 6.90
CA ASN A 168 -1.98 -5.09 5.60
C ASN A 168 -2.37 -4.19 4.42
N LEU A 169 -1.90 -2.94 4.44
CA LEU A 169 -2.26 -1.89 3.48
C LEU A 169 -1.28 -1.76 2.30
N TYR A 170 -0.17 -2.50 2.33
CA TYR A 170 0.89 -2.37 1.34
C TYR A 170 0.52 -2.95 -0.05
N GLY A 171 -0.50 -3.80 -0.13
CA GLY A 171 -1.05 -4.28 -1.40
C GLY A 171 -2.08 -3.35 -2.05
N HIS A 172 -2.48 -2.27 -1.37
CA HIS A 172 -3.44 -1.30 -1.87
C HIS A 172 -2.73 -0.21 -2.65
N GLN A 173 -3.27 0.12 -3.83
CA GLN A 173 -2.68 1.12 -4.71
C GLN A 173 -2.74 2.51 -4.06
N VAL A 174 -1.56 3.10 -3.88
CA VAL A 174 -1.38 4.55 -3.77
C VAL A 174 -1.18 5.05 -5.20
N GLU A 175 -1.80 6.16 -5.60
CA GLU A 175 -1.57 6.80 -6.90
C GLU A 175 -0.11 7.27 -6.99
N GLN A 176 0.76 6.36 -7.43
CA GLN A 176 2.18 6.58 -7.70
C GLN A 176 2.53 5.97 -9.05
N GLU A 177 3.56 6.49 -9.70
CA GLU A 177 4.04 6.00 -11.00
C GLU A 177 4.58 4.57 -10.95
N ILE A 178 5.12 4.16 -9.79
CA ILE A 178 5.70 2.82 -9.61
C ILE A 178 4.87 2.04 -8.59
N ASN A 179 4.31 0.91 -9.02
CA ASN A 179 3.69 -0.06 -8.11
C ASN A 179 4.74 -1.04 -7.59
N PHE A 180 5.37 -0.73 -6.45
CA PHE A 180 6.37 -1.57 -5.80
C PHE A 180 5.86 -2.97 -5.38
N PHE A 181 4.55 -3.21 -5.41
CA PHE A 181 3.94 -4.51 -5.07
C PHE A 181 3.43 -5.27 -6.31
N ASN A 182 3.95 -4.95 -7.50
CA ASN A 182 3.81 -5.83 -8.66
C ASN A 182 4.75 -7.05 -8.54
N ASN A 183 4.40 -8.15 -9.20
CA ASN A 183 5.12 -9.42 -9.07
C ASN A 183 6.58 -9.31 -9.53
N ASP A 184 6.87 -8.53 -10.58
CA ASP A 184 8.21 -8.40 -11.14
C ASP A 184 9.18 -7.68 -10.18
N ILE A 185 8.70 -6.61 -9.53
CA ILE A 185 9.46 -5.86 -8.54
C ILE A 185 9.66 -6.69 -7.27
N ILE A 186 8.62 -7.43 -6.82
CA ILE A 186 8.74 -8.34 -5.68
C ILE A 186 9.81 -9.40 -5.94
N SER A 187 9.72 -10.10 -7.07
CA SER A 187 10.67 -11.15 -7.46
C SER A 187 12.09 -10.60 -7.57
N SER A 188 12.27 -9.48 -8.29
CA SER A 188 13.59 -8.89 -8.42
C SER A 188 14.16 -8.37 -7.10
N THR A 189 13.32 -7.83 -6.22
CA THR A 189 13.77 -7.36 -4.91
C THR A 189 14.21 -8.54 -4.04
N SER A 190 13.46 -9.64 -4.08
CA SER A 190 13.82 -10.90 -3.42
C SER A 190 15.16 -11.43 -3.92
N GLU A 191 15.36 -11.52 -5.24
CA GLU A 191 16.61 -11.96 -5.85
C GLU A 191 17.81 -11.13 -5.39
N ILE A 192 17.69 -9.80 -5.41
CA ILE A 192 18.76 -8.90 -4.97
C ILE A 192 19.09 -9.10 -3.48
N ILE A 193 18.07 -9.25 -2.63
CA ILE A 193 18.28 -9.48 -1.20
C ILE A 193 18.97 -10.82 -0.99
N MET A 194 18.48 -11.91 -1.60
CA MET A 194 19.09 -13.25 -1.49
C MET A 194 20.55 -13.25 -1.95
N ASP A 195 20.83 -12.62 -3.09
CA ASP A 195 22.19 -12.48 -3.63
C ASP A 195 23.11 -11.78 -2.62
N VAL A 196 22.68 -10.66 -2.04
CA VAL A 196 23.50 -9.93 -1.05
C VAL A 196 23.69 -10.74 0.23
N LEU A 197 22.66 -11.40 0.73
CA LEU A 197 22.75 -12.21 1.95
C LEU A 197 23.73 -13.39 1.77
N ALA A 198 23.65 -14.08 0.62
CA ALA A 198 24.54 -15.19 0.28
C ALA A 198 26.01 -14.75 0.19
N HIS A 199 26.28 -13.61 -0.46
CA HIS A 199 27.65 -13.07 -0.56
C HIS A 199 28.26 -12.60 0.76
N ASN A 200 27.45 -12.43 1.81
CA ASN A 200 27.90 -11.96 3.13
C ASN A 200 27.75 -13.03 4.22
N ASP A 201 27.59 -14.30 3.84
CA ASP A 201 27.40 -15.45 4.74
C ASP A 201 26.31 -15.18 5.80
N TYR A 202 25.20 -14.57 5.36
CA TYR A 202 24.10 -14.18 6.24
C TYR A 202 22.89 -15.10 6.06
N GLU A 203 22.74 -16.03 6.99
CA GLU A 203 21.66 -17.02 6.96
C GLU A 203 20.39 -16.53 7.65
N ILE A 204 19.24 -16.71 6.98
CA ILE A 204 17.89 -16.46 7.53
C ILE A 204 16.92 -17.52 6.99
N SER A 205 15.83 -17.75 7.71
CA SER A 205 14.75 -18.63 7.22
C SER A 205 13.92 -17.96 6.12
N ASP A 206 13.22 -18.78 5.32
CA ASP A 206 12.34 -18.30 4.25
C ASP A 206 11.26 -17.33 4.76
N LEU A 207 10.69 -17.60 5.95
CA LEU A 207 9.71 -16.71 6.57
C LEU A 207 10.30 -15.34 6.91
N ILE A 208 11.54 -15.31 7.42
CA ILE A 208 12.25 -14.07 7.74
C ILE A 208 12.58 -13.30 6.45
N LEU A 209 12.97 -14.00 5.39
CA LEU A 209 13.23 -13.43 4.07
C LEU A 209 11.96 -12.80 3.48
N GLN A 210 10.83 -13.49 3.49
CA GLN A 210 9.56 -12.95 3.01
C GLN A 210 9.18 -11.66 3.74
N ASN A 211 9.29 -11.66 5.07
CA ASN A 211 9.04 -10.45 5.86
C ASN A 211 10.04 -9.34 5.49
N LEU A 212 11.33 -9.66 5.36
CA LEU A 212 12.35 -8.70 4.95
C LEU A 212 12.03 -8.05 3.59
N VAL A 213 11.62 -8.84 2.60
CA VAL A 213 11.19 -8.34 1.29
C VAL A 213 10.04 -7.34 1.44
N VAL A 214 9.00 -7.67 2.22
CA VAL A 214 7.88 -6.74 2.47
C VAL A 214 8.36 -5.43 3.09
N HIS A 215 9.20 -5.49 4.13
CA HIS A 215 9.73 -4.28 4.77
C HIS A 215 10.55 -3.41 3.80
N VAL A 216 11.39 -4.03 2.97
CA VAL A 216 12.22 -3.31 1.99
C VAL A 216 11.34 -2.69 0.90
N LEU A 217 10.33 -3.39 0.40
CA LEU A 217 9.40 -2.85 -0.59
C LEU A 217 8.62 -1.65 -0.05
N ILE A 218 8.17 -1.71 1.21
CA ILE A 218 7.53 -0.57 1.86
C ILE A 218 8.54 0.58 1.99
N ALA A 219 9.77 0.33 2.44
CA ALA A 219 10.79 1.37 2.53
C ALA A 219 11.07 2.03 1.17
N LEU A 220 11.21 1.26 0.09
CA LEU A 220 11.37 1.77 -1.27
C LEU A 220 10.18 2.65 -1.69
N ASN A 221 8.95 2.20 -1.46
CA ASN A 221 7.75 2.95 -1.78
C ASN A 221 7.67 4.28 -0.99
N ARG A 222 8.01 4.24 0.30
CA ARG A 222 8.05 5.44 1.16
C ARG A 222 9.14 6.41 0.72
N MET A 223 10.35 5.93 0.43
CA MET A 223 11.46 6.76 -0.07
C MET A 223 11.14 7.36 -1.45
N TYR A 224 10.51 6.60 -2.35
CA TYR A 224 10.06 7.11 -3.66
C TYR A 224 9.08 8.28 -3.51
N ALA A 225 8.22 8.24 -2.48
CA ALA A 225 7.34 9.33 -2.11
C ALA A 225 7.99 10.39 -1.20
N ASN A 226 9.33 10.39 -1.06
CA ASN A 226 10.13 11.31 -0.23
C ASN A 226 9.79 11.27 1.27
N HIS A 227 9.45 10.10 1.80
CA HIS A 227 9.30 9.84 3.23
C HIS A 227 10.46 8.98 3.73
N TYR A 228 11.30 9.57 4.58
CA TYR A 228 12.53 8.95 5.09
C TYR A 228 12.46 8.79 6.61
N ILE A 229 13.16 7.78 7.12
CA ILE A 229 13.35 7.59 8.56
C ILE A 229 14.05 8.81 9.17
N GLU A 230 13.48 9.33 10.25
CA GLU A 230 14.06 10.43 11.02
C GLU A 230 15.17 9.92 11.97
N PRO A 231 16.27 10.69 12.19
CA PRO A 231 17.39 10.27 13.03
C PRO A 231 17.00 9.89 14.47
N GLU A 232 15.97 10.54 15.01
CA GLU A 232 15.48 10.32 16.37
C GLU A 232 15.00 8.88 16.58
N GLY A 233 14.53 8.20 15.52
CA GLY A 233 14.03 6.82 15.59
C GLY A 233 15.11 5.73 15.57
N ILE A 234 16.38 6.08 15.40
CA ILE A 234 17.50 5.13 15.19
C ILE A 234 18.74 5.47 16.01
N GLN A 235 18.56 6.25 17.08
CA GLN A 235 19.66 6.81 17.88
C GLN A 235 20.55 5.73 18.53
N ASP A 236 19.99 4.58 18.88
CA ASP A 236 20.73 3.45 19.45
C ASP A 236 21.80 2.88 18.51
N VAL A 237 21.56 2.90 17.18
CA VAL A 237 22.56 2.46 16.19
C VAL A 237 23.69 3.45 16.06
N PHE A 238 23.36 4.74 16.07
CA PHE A 238 24.39 5.78 16.02
C PHE A 238 25.34 5.68 17.20
N GLN A 239 24.83 5.33 18.39
CA GLN A 239 25.62 5.16 19.59
C GLN A 239 26.42 3.85 19.61
N ASN A 240 25.97 2.82 18.87
CA ASN A 240 26.55 1.47 18.92
C ASN A 240 26.98 0.92 17.55
N LYS A 241 27.43 1.77 16.62
CA LYS A 241 27.71 1.38 15.22
C LYS A 241 28.57 0.13 15.07
N ASN A 242 29.56 -0.08 15.95
CA ASN A 242 30.44 -1.24 15.92
C ASN A 242 29.68 -2.57 16.12
N LEU A 243 28.59 -2.59 16.90
CA LEU A 243 27.78 -3.79 17.12
C LEU A 243 26.96 -4.20 15.89
N PHE A 244 26.77 -3.26 14.96
CA PHE A 244 25.97 -3.42 13.74
C PHE A 244 26.83 -3.41 12.47
N ALA A 245 28.16 -3.42 12.55
CA ALA A 245 29.03 -3.19 11.39
C ALA A 245 28.76 -4.15 10.22
N HIS A 246 28.56 -5.45 10.51
CA HIS A 246 28.21 -6.44 9.49
C HIS A 246 26.82 -6.19 8.89
N GLU A 247 25.83 -5.94 9.74
CA GLU A 247 24.45 -5.68 9.31
C GLU A 247 24.31 -4.36 8.52
N ILE A 248 25.12 -3.34 8.84
CA ILE A 248 25.18 -2.08 8.11
C ILE A 248 25.73 -2.31 6.70
N LEU A 249 26.81 -3.10 6.54
CA LEU A 249 27.37 -3.42 5.22
C LEU A 249 26.35 -4.15 4.33
N ILE A 250 25.61 -5.10 4.90
CA ILE A 250 24.56 -5.83 4.19
C ILE A 250 23.42 -4.88 3.79
N ALA A 251 22.91 -4.09 4.73
CA ALA A 251 21.83 -3.13 4.49
C ALA A 251 22.21 -2.11 3.41
N GLU A 252 23.45 -1.60 3.46
CA GLU A 252 23.97 -0.67 2.47
C GLU A 252 24.06 -1.32 1.08
N SER A 253 24.55 -2.55 0.98
CA SER A 253 24.63 -3.28 -0.29
C SER A 253 23.25 -3.51 -0.91
N ILE A 254 22.26 -3.90 -0.10
CA ILE A 254 20.86 -4.05 -0.52
C ILE A 254 20.32 -2.73 -1.08
N TYR A 255 20.39 -1.63 -0.32
CA TYR A 255 19.83 -0.36 -0.77
C TYR A 255 20.60 0.27 -1.93
N ARG A 256 21.92 0.13 -2.00
CA ARG A 256 22.69 0.62 -3.17
C ARG A 256 22.23 -0.06 -4.47
N LYS A 257 22.00 -1.37 -4.46
CA LYS A 257 21.49 -2.11 -5.63
C LYS A 257 20.05 -1.70 -5.97
N LEU A 258 19.15 -1.69 -4.99
CA LEU A 258 17.72 -1.40 -5.21
C LEU A 258 17.45 0.06 -5.57
N CYS A 259 18.02 1.01 -4.83
CA CYS A 259 17.82 2.44 -5.08
C CYS A 259 18.38 2.84 -6.45
N ARG A 260 19.52 2.27 -6.88
CA ARG A 260 20.03 2.47 -8.25
C ARG A 260 19.07 1.91 -9.31
N LYS A 261 18.51 0.72 -9.07
CA LYS A 261 17.58 0.08 -10.01
C LYS A 261 16.28 0.89 -10.20
N TYR A 262 15.74 1.45 -9.11
CA TYR A 262 14.47 2.17 -9.12
C TYR A 262 14.60 3.70 -9.12
N ASN A 263 15.81 4.22 -9.32
CA ASN A 263 16.13 5.65 -9.34
C ASN A 263 15.64 6.41 -8.08
N ILE A 264 15.85 5.81 -6.91
CA ILE A 264 15.53 6.38 -5.59
C ILE A 264 16.80 6.97 -4.97
N GLN A 265 16.68 8.10 -4.28
CA GLN A 265 17.79 8.64 -3.51
C GLN A 265 18.03 7.78 -2.27
N ILE A 266 19.26 7.31 -2.09
CA ILE A 266 19.65 6.58 -0.89
C ILE A 266 19.74 7.53 0.32
N ASN A 267 19.28 7.06 1.48
CA ASN A 267 19.33 7.79 2.74
C ASN A 267 20.02 6.92 3.81
N GLU A 268 20.95 7.51 4.56
CA GLU A 268 21.72 6.78 5.57
C GLU A 268 20.86 6.23 6.72
N ASN A 269 19.82 6.96 7.12
CA ASN A 269 18.93 6.52 8.20
C ASN A 269 18.17 5.24 7.81
N GLU A 270 17.89 5.06 6.53
CA GLU A 270 17.25 3.85 6.00
C GLU A 270 18.18 2.65 6.10
N ILE A 271 19.46 2.84 5.79
CA ILE A 271 20.51 1.82 5.94
C ILE A 271 20.60 1.39 7.40
N TYR A 272 20.68 2.34 8.33
CA TYR A 272 20.75 2.03 9.76
C TYR A 272 19.48 1.33 10.24
N PHE A 273 18.30 1.79 9.84
CA PHE A 273 17.05 1.16 10.22
C PHE A 273 16.96 -0.30 9.71
N LEU A 274 17.38 -0.56 8.47
CA LEU A 274 17.43 -1.92 7.94
C LEU A 274 18.46 -2.78 8.68
N ALA A 275 19.62 -2.23 9.04
CA ALA A 275 20.64 -2.95 9.81
C ALA A 275 20.10 -3.40 11.19
N ILE A 276 19.28 -2.58 11.86
CA ILE A 276 18.61 -2.99 13.11
C ILE A 276 17.70 -4.19 12.87
N ASN A 277 16.87 -4.10 11.84
CA ASN A 277 15.92 -5.15 11.50
C ASN A 277 16.63 -6.46 11.16
N LEU A 278 17.75 -6.40 10.43
CA LEU A 278 18.61 -7.56 10.19
C LEU A 278 19.13 -8.12 11.51
N LYS A 279 19.76 -7.28 12.36
CA LYS A 279 20.31 -7.74 13.65
C LYS A 279 19.27 -8.44 14.53
N GLY A 280 18.09 -7.83 14.69
CA GLY A 280 17.00 -8.40 15.45
C GLY A 280 16.56 -9.76 14.90
N LYS A 281 16.47 -9.89 13.57
CA LYS A 281 16.08 -11.14 12.90
C LYS A 281 17.13 -12.25 13.01
N LYS A 282 18.42 -11.92 13.05
CA LYS A 282 19.51 -12.89 13.33
C LYS A 282 19.43 -13.40 14.77
N ASN A 283 19.16 -12.52 15.72
CA ASN A 283 19.07 -12.86 17.14
C ASN A 283 17.79 -13.63 17.51
N TYR A 284 16.81 -13.80 16.63
CA TYR A 284 15.69 -14.71 16.90
C TYR A 284 16.12 -16.19 16.95
N HIS A 285 17.32 -16.52 16.45
CA HIS A 285 17.99 -17.80 16.72
C HIS A 285 18.78 -17.83 18.05
N SER A 286 18.98 -16.70 18.72
CA SER A 286 19.80 -16.58 19.94
C SER A 286 19.26 -15.46 20.86
N ALA A 287 18.43 -15.86 21.83
CA ALA A 287 17.65 -15.00 22.71
C ALA A 287 18.39 -13.79 23.33
N ASN A 288 17.62 -12.71 23.49
CA ASN A 288 17.86 -11.49 24.28
C ASN A 288 18.83 -10.45 23.70
N VAL A 289 18.29 -9.43 23.01
CA VAL A 289 18.46 -7.98 23.30
C VAL A 289 17.43 -7.23 22.44
N ILE A 290 16.32 -6.76 23.00
CA ILE A 290 15.46 -5.75 22.36
C ILE A 290 14.85 -4.85 23.46
N SER A 291 14.99 -3.53 23.32
CA SER A 291 14.27 -2.55 24.16
C SER A 291 12.77 -2.70 23.94
N LYS A 292 11.96 -2.55 25.00
CA LYS A 292 10.50 -2.84 25.02
C LYS A 292 9.66 -2.17 23.90
N GLU A 293 10.22 -1.22 23.16
CA GLU A 293 9.56 -0.53 22.04
C GLU A 293 9.75 -1.24 20.69
N MET A 294 10.77 -2.09 20.53
CA MET A 294 11.04 -2.88 19.31
C MET A 294 10.48 -4.32 19.36
N ASP A 295 10.04 -4.79 20.53
CA ASP A 295 9.45 -6.13 20.67
C ASP A 295 8.12 -6.26 19.89
N THR A 296 7.45 -5.14 19.62
CA THR A 296 6.27 -5.07 18.73
C THR A 296 6.62 -5.16 17.24
N PHE A 297 7.87 -4.97 16.84
CA PHE A 297 8.31 -5.07 15.45
C PHE A 297 8.66 -6.50 15.02
N VAL A 298 9.04 -7.37 15.96
CA VAL A 298 9.53 -8.72 15.62
C VAL A 298 8.56 -9.84 16.05
N THR A 299 7.59 -9.55 16.92
CA THR A 299 6.66 -10.58 17.40
C THR A 299 5.26 -10.43 16.76
N ARG A 300 4.89 -11.44 15.96
CA ARG A 300 3.55 -11.77 15.38
C ARG A 300 2.67 -10.60 14.92
#